data_AF-A0A0Z8TLW6-F1
#
_entry.id   AF-A0A0Z8TLW6-F1
#
_cell.length_a   1.000
_cell.length_b   1.000
_cell.length_c   1.000
_cell.angle_alpha   90.00
_cell.angle_beta   90.00
_cell.angle_gamma   90.00
#
_symmetry.space_group_name_H-M   'P 1'
#
loop_
_entity.id
_entity.type
_entity.pdbx_description
1 polymer ?
#
loop_
_entity_poly.entity_id
_entity_poly.type
_entity_poly.pdbx_seq_one_letter_code
_entity_poly.pdbx_strand_id
1 'polypeptide(L)' 'MLPQKNSPLLLNRQQAAELLGIDPKSFDKYIRSHPDFQCFMVGKQERYLKSKLVKFIESHCD' A
#
# COMPACT_ATOMS: atom_id res chain seq x y z
N MET A 1 14.53 11.36 -3.74
CA MET A 1 15.17 10.11 -4.22
C MET A 1 14.07 9.23 -4.80
N LEU A 2 14.15 8.87 -6.09
CA LEU A 2 13.21 7.93 -6.70
C LEU A 2 13.49 6.51 -6.16
N PRO A 3 12.48 5.74 -5.72
CA PRO A 3 12.73 4.40 -5.19
C PRO A 3 13.32 3.49 -6.28
N GLN A 4 14.49 2.94 -5.95
CA GLN A 4 15.31 2.05 -6.76
C GLN A 4 14.55 0.82 -7.25
N LYS A 5 15.01 0.27 -8.39
CA LYS A 5 14.47 -0.85 -9.18
C LYS A 5 14.30 -2.20 -8.44
N ASN A 6 14.57 -2.27 -7.14
CA ASN A 6 14.53 -3.48 -6.30
C ASN A 6 13.54 -3.39 -5.11
N SER A 7 12.45 -2.62 -5.20
CA SER A 7 11.40 -2.69 -4.19
C SER A 7 10.74 -4.09 -4.20
N PRO A 8 10.52 -4.73 -3.03
CA PRO A 8 9.87 -6.04 -2.98
C PRO A 8 8.47 -5.99 -3.60
N LEU A 9 8.02 -7.12 -4.16
CA LEU A 9 6.67 -7.25 -4.75
C LEU A 9 5.57 -6.94 -3.73
N LEU A 10 5.75 -7.46 -2.52
CA LEU A 10 4.85 -7.33 -1.38
C LEU A 10 5.44 -6.35 -0.37
N LEU A 11 4.73 -5.24 -0.15
CA LEU A 11 5.13 -4.19 0.79
C LEU A 11 4.54 -4.48 2.17
N ASN A 12 5.31 -4.20 3.22
CA ASN A 12 4.74 -4.06 4.55
C ASN A 12 4.04 -2.68 4.69
N ARG A 13 3.37 -2.45 5.82
CA ARG A 13 2.66 -1.19 6.10
C ARG A 13 3.53 0.05 5.92
N GLN A 14 4.76 0.04 6.45
CA GLN A 14 5.68 1.18 6.39
C GLN A 14 6.06 1.49 4.93
N GLN A 15 6.43 0.45 4.18
CA GLN A 15 6.79 0.56 2.77
C GLN A 15 5.62 1.01 1.89
N ALA A 16 4.39 0.59 2.20
CA ALA A 16 3.19 1.02 1.48
C ALA A 16 2.88 2.51 1.73
N ALA A 17 3.02 2.96 2.99
CA ALA A 17 2.87 4.37 3.34
C ALA A 17 3.95 5.24 2.65
N GLU A 18 5.22 4.81 2.69
CA GLU A 18 6.33 5.47 2.00
C GLU A 18 6.14 5.52 0.49
N LEU A 19 5.64 4.45 -0.14
CA LEU A 19 5.36 4.43 -1.57
C LEU A 19 4.36 5.52 -1.97
N LEU A 20 3.33 5.74 -1.15
CA LEU A 20 2.28 6.73 -1.38
C LEU A 20 2.66 8.13 -0.90
N GLY A 21 3.82 8.30 -0.25
CA GLY A 21 4.25 9.59 0.30
C GLY A 21 3.41 10.08 1.48
N ILE A 22 2.81 9.18 2.25
CA ILE A 22 1.97 9.50 3.42
C ILE A 22 2.51 8.84 4.69
N ASP A 23 2.06 9.30 5.85
CA ASP A 23 2.40 8.65 7.11
C ASP A 23 1.59 7.34 7.32
N PRO A 24 2.09 6.37 8.12
CA PRO A 24 1.41 5.09 8.30
C PRO A 24 0.02 5.19 8.95
N LYS A 25 -0.28 6.24 9.71
CA LYS A 25 -1.60 6.43 10.32
C LYS A 25 -2.62 6.88 9.27
N SER A 26 -2.22 7.77 8.36
CA SER A 26 -3.01 8.12 7.18
C SER A 26 -3.23 6.92 6.26
N PHE A 27 -2.18 6.10 6.03
CA PHE A 27 -2.33 4.85 5.29
C PHE A 27 -3.39 3.93 5.90
N ASP A 28 -3.35 3.72 7.21
CA ASP A 28 -4.35 2.90 7.89
C ASP A 28 -5.76 3.45 7.71
N LYS A 29 -5.91 4.76 7.87
CA LYS A 29 -7.21 5.44 7.91
C LYS A 29 -7.91 5.51 6.56
N TYR A 30 -7.15 5.68 5.48
CA TYR A 30 -7.70 5.97 4.16
C TYR A 30 -7.51 4.84 3.15
N ILE A 31 -6.50 4.00 3.33
CA ILE A 31 -6.17 2.94 2.38
C ILE A 31 -6.48 1.57 2.98
N ARG A 32 -5.86 1.22 4.10
CA ARG A 32 -6.00 -0.11 4.72
C ARG A 32 -7.43 -0.42 5.17
N SER A 33 -8.11 0.57 5.75
CA SER A 33 -9.48 0.45 6.24
C SER A 33 -10.53 0.49 5.12
N HIS A 34 -10.13 0.80 3.88
CA HIS A 34 -11.07 0.97 2.78
C HIS A 34 -11.68 -0.39 2.40
N PRO A 35 -13.01 -0.51 2.28
CA PRO A 35 -13.67 -1.78 2.00
C PRO A 35 -13.21 -2.43 0.70
N ASP A 36 -12.86 -1.61 -0.30
CA ASP A 36 -12.42 -2.08 -1.62
C ASP A 36 -10.91 -2.34 -1.73
N PHE A 37 -10.13 -2.09 -0.66
CA PHE A 37 -8.71 -2.35 -0.67
C PHE A 37 -8.38 -3.64 0.10
N GLN A 38 -7.85 -4.62 -0.64
CA GLN A 38 -7.51 -5.93 -0.07
C GLN A 38 -6.02 -6.08 0.17
N CYS A 39 -5.67 -6.61 1.35
CA CYS A 39 -4.31 -7.03 1.67
C CYS A 39 -4.10 -8.52 1.36
N PHE A 40 -2.83 -8.90 1.18
CA PHE A 40 -2.40 -10.28 1.07
C PHE A 40 -1.86 -10.76 2.42
N MET A 41 -2.47 -11.80 2.99
CA MET A 41 -2.07 -12.35 4.28
C MET A 41 -0.92 -13.35 4.12
N VAL A 42 0.20 -13.12 4.82
CA VAL A 42 1.30 -14.08 4.97
C VAL A 42 1.38 -14.47 6.45
N GLY A 43 0.71 -15.56 6.80
CA GLY A 43 0.46 -15.92 8.19
C GLY A 43 -0.37 -14.83 8.89
N LYS A 44 0.19 -14.21 9.93
CA LYS A 44 -0.44 -13.09 10.67
C LYS A 44 -0.07 -11.71 10.13
N GLN A 45 0.74 -11.64 9.09
CA GLN A 45 1.25 -10.38 8.58
C GLN A 45 0.51 -9.96 7.32
N GLU A 46 0.04 -8.72 7.31
CA GLU A 46 -0.50 -8.10 6.10
C GLU A 46 0.63 -7.65 5.17
N ARG A 47 0.40 -7.85 3.87
CA ARG A 47 1.25 -7.39 2.79
C ARG A 47 0.43 -6.74 1.69
N TYR A 48 1.00 -5.75 1.04
CA TYR A 48 0.32 -4.94 0.04
C TYR A 48 1.05 -5.05 -1.30
N LEU A 49 0.32 -5.47 -2.34
CA LEU A 49 0.89 -5.58 -3.67
C LEU A 49 1.02 -4.17 -4.27
N LYS A 50 2.22 -3.80 -4.72
CA LYS A 50 2.48 -2.46 -5.28
C LYS A 50 1.50 -2.06 -6.38
N SER A 51 1.21 -2.97 -7.31
CA SER A 51 0.28 -2.70 -8.42
C SER A 51 -1.17 -2.50 -7.94
N LYS A 52 -1.58 -3.13 -6.84
CA LYS A 52 -2.92 -2.96 -6.27
C LYS A 52 -3.06 -1.63 -5.52
N LEU A 53 -1.99 -1.18 -4.85
CA LEU A 53 -1.94 0.15 -4.25
C LEU A 53 -2.12 1.23 -5.32
N VAL A 54 -1.35 1.17 -6.41
CA VAL A 54 -1.45 2.15 -7.51
C VAL A 54 -2.85 2.12 -8.13
N LYS A 55 -3.35 0.94 -8.50
CA LYS A 55 -4.68 0.79 -9.09
C LYS A 55 -5.79 1.33 -8.17
N PHE A 56 -5.66 1.12 -6.87
CA PHE A 56 -6.63 1.62 -5.89
C PHE A 56 -6.67 3.15 -5.88
N ILE A 57 -5.51 3.81 -5.88
CA ILE A 57 -5.46 5.28 -5.95
C ILE A 57 -6.06 5.77 -7.26
N GLU A 58 -5.65 5.21 -8.39
CA GLU A 58 -6.15 5.58 -9.71
C GLU A 58 -7.67 5.45 -9.83
N SER A 59 -8.29 4.46 -9.16
CA SER A 59 -9.74 4.25 -9.21
C SER A 59 -10.55 5.09 -8.21
N HIS A 60 -9.91 5.84 -7.32
CA HIS A 60 -10.55 6.66 -6.28
C HIS A 60 -10.07 8.12 -6.30
N CYS A 61 -9.46 8.56 -7.41
CA CYS A 61 -8.95 9.91 -7.62
C CYS A 61 -9.82 10.72 -8.60
N ASP A 62 -11.07 10.30 -8.84
CA ASP A 62 -12.05 11.01 -9.67
C ASP A 62 -12.76 12.14 -8.91
#